data_AF-E7AB78-F1
#
_entry.id   AF-E7AB78-F1
#
_cell.length_a   1.000
_cell.length_b   1.000
_cell.length_c   1.000
_cell.angle_alpha   90.00
_cell.angle_beta   90.00
_cell.angle_gamma   90.00
#
_symmetry.space_group_name_H-M   'P 1'
#
loop_
_entity.id
_entity.type
_entity.pdbx_description
1 polymer ?
#
loop_
_entity_poly.entity_id
_entity_poly.type
_entity_poly.pdbx_seq_one_letter_code
_entity_poly.pdbx_strand_id
1 'polypeptide(L)'
;MHNKKYVNDNSKYYEFVGDGMDQRIWISWIGFIFAQIERALKSSGYFFSFIDWRMLPALSDAVQLADLAWRGVMVWDKGRSARPFKGGFKQQCEFIL
;
A
#
# COMPACT_ATOMS: atom_id res chain seq x y z
N MET A 1 -0.61 -18.46 -13.37
CA MET A 1 -0.33 -19.31 -12.17
C MET A 1 -1.52 -19.23 -11.21
N HIS A 2 -2.03 -20.35 -10.68
CA HIS A 2 -3.30 -20.38 -9.92
C HIS A 2 -3.17 -19.90 -8.47
N ASN A 3 -4.04 -18.94 -8.08
CA ASN A 3 -3.95 -18.21 -6.82
C ASN A 3 -4.71 -18.91 -5.67
N LYS A 4 -4.15 -20.03 -5.17
CA LYS A 4 -4.73 -20.86 -4.08
C LYS A 4 -4.93 -20.13 -2.74
N LYS A 5 -4.36 -18.92 -2.57
CA LYS A 5 -4.41 -18.18 -1.31
C LYS A 5 -5.79 -17.54 -1.07
N TYR A 6 -6.53 -17.22 -2.13
CA TYR A 6 -7.73 -16.39 -2.03
C TYR A 6 -9.04 -17.13 -2.32
N VAL A 7 -8.98 -18.39 -2.81
CA VAL A 7 -10.17 -19.15 -3.21
C VAL A 7 -9.94 -20.64 -2.99
N ASN A 8 -10.93 -21.30 -2.38
CA ASN A 8 -10.94 -22.75 -2.18
C ASN A 8 -11.36 -23.53 -3.43
N ASP A 9 -11.99 -22.87 -4.41
CA ASP A 9 -12.46 -23.47 -5.66
C ASP A 9 -11.74 -22.84 -6.87
N ASN A 10 -11.08 -23.68 -7.68
CA ASN A 10 -10.14 -23.27 -8.74
C ASN A 10 -10.83 -22.81 -10.04
N SER A 11 -12.14 -22.57 -10.03
CA SER A 11 -12.92 -22.58 -11.27
C SER A 11 -12.99 -21.25 -12.03
N LYS A 12 -12.70 -20.08 -11.44
CA LYS A 12 -12.75 -18.79 -12.17
C LYS A 12 -11.93 -17.65 -11.55
N TYR A 13 -10.75 -17.31 -12.08
CA TYR A 13 -10.25 -15.93 -12.02
C TYR A 13 -9.40 -15.57 -13.25
N TYR A 14 -9.57 -14.33 -13.72
CA TYR A 14 -8.59 -13.61 -14.54
C TYR A 14 -7.35 -13.34 -13.67
N GLU A 15 -6.15 -13.47 -14.23
CA GLU A 15 -4.94 -13.00 -13.54
C GLU A 15 -5.11 -11.51 -13.20
N PHE A 16 -4.61 -11.08 -12.03
CA PHE A 16 -4.66 -9.68 -11.63
C PHE A 16 -3.77 -8.88 -12.58
N VAL A 17 -4.37 -8.33 -13.64
CA VAL A 17 -3.67 -7.49 -14.61
C VAL A 17 -3.11 -6.28 -13.88
N GLY A 18 -1.79 -6.10 -13.95
CA GLY A 18 -1.10 -4.99 -13.28
C GLY A 18 -0.51 -5.31 -11.89
N ASP A 19 -0.60 -6.54 -11.40
CA ASP A 19 0.00 -6.97 -10.11
C ASP A 19 1.55 -7.06 -10.14
N GLY A 20 2.16 -6.80 -11.30
CA GLY A 20 3.60 -6.83 -11.54
C GLY A 20 4.22 -5.48 -11.86
N MET A 21 3.62 -4.36 -11.41
CA MET A 21 4.24 -3.05 -11.60
C MET A 21 5.59 -2.97 -10.89
N ASP A 22 6.59 -2.41 -11.55
CA ASP A 22 7.81 -2.01 -10.86
C ASP A 22 7.52 -0.80 -9.95
N GLN A 23 8.43 -0.57 -9.01
CA GLN A 23 8.28 0.45 -7.98
C GLN A 23 8.06 1.87 -8.56
N ARG A 24 8.71 2.24 -9.68
CA ARG A 24 8.61 3.59 -10.23
C ARG A 24 7.27 3.82 -10.91
N ILE A 25 6.81 2.84 -11.69
CA ILE A 25 5.49 2.90 -12.31
C ILE A 25 4.39 2.88 -11.25
N TRP A 26 4.57 2.09 -10.18
CA TRP A 26 3.66 2.10 -9.04
C TRP A 26 3.57 3.47 -8.36
N ILE A 27 4.71 4.15 -8.11
CA ILE A 27 4.73 5.51 -7.54
C ILE A 27 3.93 6.47 -8.40
N SER A 28 4.20 6.49 -9.71
CA SER A 28 3.49 7.38 -10.64
C SER A 28 1.98 7.10 -10.65
N TRP A 29 1.59 5.83 -10.67
CA TRP A 29 0.19 5.42 -10.68
C TRP A 29 -0.54 5.83 -9.39
N ILE A 30 0.06 5.56 -8.22
CA ILE A 30 -0.50 5.99 -6.93
C ILE A 30 -0.53 7.52 -6.83
N GLY A 31 0.48 8.21 -7.32
CA GLY A 31 0.51 9.68 -7.38
C GLY A 31 -0.68 10.25 -8.16
N PHE A 32 -1.04 9.66 -9.30
CA PHE A 32 -2.23 10.08 -10.04
C PHE A 32 -3.53 9.89 -9.25
N ILE A 33 -3.64 8.80 -8.48
CA ILE A 33 -4.78 8.55 -7.60
C ILE A 33 -4.80 9.60 -6.48
N PHE A 34 -3.67 9.85 -5.83
CA PHE A 34 -3.57 10.78 -4.71
C PHE A 34 -3.84 12.23 -5.15
N ALA A 35 -3.48 12.61 -6.36
CA ALA A 35 -3.85 13.92 -6.92
C ALA A 35 -5.39 14.08 -7.07
N GLN A 36 -6.13 12.99 -7.31
CA GLN A 36 -7.60 13.07 -7.27
C GLN A 36 -8.13 13.18 -5.84
N ILE A 37 -7.44 12.57 -4.88
CA ILE A 37 -7.80 12.66 -3.46
C ILE A 37 -7.56 14.08 -2.95
N GLU A 38 -6.41 14.69 -3.25
CA GLU A 38 -6.08 16.07 -2.91
C GLU A 38 -7.21 17.02 -3.37
N ARG A 39 -7.62 16.91 -4.64
CA ARG A 39 -8.71 17.71 -5.21
C ARG A 39 -10.06 17.53 -4.52
N ALA A 40 -10.33 16.35 -3.96
CA ALA A 40 -11.58 16.05 -3.28
C ALA A 40 -11.52 16.36 -1.77
N LEU A 41 -10.32 16.53 -1.21
CA LEU A 41 -10.11 16.73 0.21
C LEU A 41 -10.52 18.15 0.62
N LYS A 42 -11.10 18.28 1.81
CA LYS A 42 -11.35 19.60 2.41
C LYS A 42 -10.02 20.23 2.82
N SER A 43 -9.95 21.56 2.87
CA SER A 43 -8.72 22.30 3.24
C SER A 43 -8.12 21.91 4.61
N SER A 44 -8.93 21.41 5.54
CA SER A 44 -8.50 20.91 6.86
C SER A 44 -8.64 19.39 7.01
N GLY A 45 -8.81 18.67 5.90
CA GLY A 45 -8.98 17.22 5.88
C GLY A 45 -7.66 16.49 6.13
N TYR A 46 -7.77 15.30 6.71
CA TYR A 46 -6.65 14.38 6.83
C TYR A 46 -6.78 13.25 5.81
N PHE A 47 -5.65 12.88 5.25
CA PHE A 47 -5.49 11.72 4.40
C PHE A 47 -4.69 10.65 5.16
N PHE A 48 -5.05 9.39 4.97
CA PHE A 48 -4.33 8.26 5.57
C PHE A 48 -4.24 7.12 4.55
N SER A 49 -3.04 6.59 4.34
CA SER A 49 -2.80 5.42 3.48
C SER A 49 -1.98 4.35 4.19
N PHE A 50 -2.52 3.13 4.19
CA PHE A 50 -1.86 1.97 4.78
C PHE A 50 -0.84 1.36 3.82
N ILE A 51 0.31 0.92 4.34
CA ILE A 51 1.38 0.30 3.57
C ILE A 51 2.25 -0.63 4.42
N ASP A 52 2.94 -1.57 3.77
CA ASP A 52 4.02 -2.32 4.41
C ASP A 52 5.40 -1.65 4.22
N TRP A 53 6.40 -2.10 4.98
CA TRP A 53 7.74 -1.48 5.04
C TRP A 53 8.47 -1.43 3.68
N ARG A 54 8.18 -2.33 2.74
CA ARG A 54 8.91 -2.43 1.46
C ARG A 54 8.58 -1.27 0.54
N MET A 55 7.33 -0.83 0.59
CA MET A 55 6.81 0.23 -0.26
C MET A 55 6.63 1.56 0.49
N LEU A 56 6.94 1.61 1.79
CA LEU A 56 6.81 2.81 2.60
C LEU A 56 7.55 4.03 2.01
N PRO A 57 8.84 3.95 1.61
CA PRO A 57 9.51 5.10 1.00
C PRO A 57 8.89 5.52 -0.34
N ALA A 58 8.49 4.55 -1.15
CA ALA A 58 7.81 4.82 -2.43
C ALA A 58 6.46 5.52 -2.21
N LEU A 59 5.72 5.14 -1.18
CA LEU A 59 4.45 5.78 -0.88
C LEU A 59 4.65 7.23 -0.41
N SER A 60 5.70 7.53 0.37
CA SER A 60 6.02 8.93 0.71
C SER A 60 6.40 9.77 -0.50
N ASP A 61 7.05 9.19 -1.51
CA ASP A 61 7.31 9.88 -2.79
C ASP A 61 6.00 10.16 -3.54
N ALA A 62 5.06 9.21 -3.55
CA ALA A 62 3.76 9.39 -4.19
C ALA A 62 2.90 10.45 -3.48
N VAL A 63 2.96 10.55 -2.15
CA VAL A 63 2.31 11.63 -1.37
C VAL A 63 2.84 13.00 -1.81
N GLN A 64 4.17 13.15 -1.92
CA GLN A 64 4.78 14.39 -2.36
C GLN A 64 4.48 14.71 -3.83
N LEU A 65 4.45 13.70 -4.70
CA LEU A 65 4.10 13.87 -6.11
C LEU A 65 2.67 14.41 -6.30
N ALA A 66 1.77 14.12 -5.36
CA ALA A 66 0.37 14.55 -5.38
C ALA A 66 0.12 15.88 -4.65
N ASP A 67 1.17 16.59 -4.20
CA ASP A 67 1.11 17.83 -3.43
C ASP A 67 0.32 17.71 -2.10
N LEU A 68 0.23 16.49 -1.56
CA LEU A 68 -0.33 16.26 -0.22
C LEU A 68 0.74 16.55 0.84
N ALA A 69 0.34 17.27 1.90
CA ALA A 69 1.24 17.58 2.99
C ALA A 69 1.61 16.32 3.80
N TRP A 70 2.88 15.91 3.74
CA TRP A 70 3.38 14.80 4.56
C TRP A 70 3.63 15.25 6.01
N ARG A 71 2.94 14.63 6.98
CA ARG A 71 2.98 15.01 8.40
C ARG A 71 3.68 14.01 9.32
N GLY A 72 4.06 12.83 8.82
CA GLY A 72 4.74 11.81 9.61
C GLY A 72 4.35 10.40 9.18
N VAL A 73 4.69 9.42 10.03
CA VAL A 73 4.37 8.02 9.82
C VAL A 73 3.81 7.45 11.12
N MET A 74 2.64 6.81 11.06
CA MET A 74 2.10 6.05 12.19
C MET A 74 2.46 4.57 12.03
N VAL A 75 2.81 3.92 13.14
CA VAL A 75 3.13 2.49 13.18
C VAL A 75 1.91 1.72 13.63
N TRP A 76 1.49 0.75 12.82
CA TRP A 76 0.47 -0.21 13.20
C TRP A 76 1.10 -1.54 13.60
N ASP A 77 1.16 -1.81 14.90
CA ASP A 77 1.55 -3.11 15.43
C ASP A 77 0.38 -4.11 15.33
N LYS A 78 0.56 -5.16 14.52
CA LYS A 78 -0.45 -6.21 14.31
C LYS A 78 -0.55 -7.19 15.50
N GLY A 79 0.31 -7.09 16.50
CA GLY A 79 0.29 -7.91 17.71
C GLY A 79 0.37 -9.41 17.40
N ARG A 80 -0.63 -10.15 17.87
CA ARG A 80 -0.73 -11.61 17.66
C ARG A 80 -1.16 -12.00 16.25
N SER A 81 -1.67 -11.06 15.45
CA SER A 81 -2.17 -11.31 14.09
C SER A 81 -1.08 -11.33 13.03
N ALA A 82 0.15 -10.91 13.38
CA ALA A 82 1.28 -10.95 12.47
C ALA A 82 1.68 -12.40 12.14
N ARG A 83 1.59 -12.77 10.85
CA ARG A 83 1.96 -14.10 10.36
C ARG A 83 3.50 -14.21 10.25
N PRO A 84 4.14 -15.21 10.87
CA PRO A 84 5.57 -15.45 10.73
C PRO A 84 5.94 -15.82 9.29
N PHE A 85 7.06 -15.29 8.80
CA PHE A 85 7.63 -15.70 7.53
C PHE A 85 8.70 -16.76 7.78
N LYS A 86 8.62 -17.92 7.10
CA LYS A 86 9.59 -18.99 7.28
C LYS A 86 10.97 -18.52 6.81
N GLY A 87 11.95 -18.51 7.71
CA GLY A 87 13.32 -18.09 7.40
C GLY A 87 13.52 -16.56 7.30
N GLY A 88 12.57 -15.77 7.77
CA GLY A 88 12.71 -14.30 7.80
C GLY A 88 12.13 -13.68 9.06
N PHE A 89 12.24 -12.35 9.14
CA PHE A 89 11.67 -11.59 10.25
C PHE A 89 10.15 -11.63 10.21
N LYS A 90 9.54 -11.70 11.40
CA LYS A 90 8.09 -11.57 11.55
C LYS A 90 7.68 -10.16 11.14
N GLN A 91 6.76 -10.04 10.19
CA GLN A 91 6.21 -8.75 9.77
C GLN A 91 5.23 -8.24 10.83
N GLN A 92 5.78 -7.74 11.94
CA GLN A 92 5.03 -7.31 13.12
C GLN A 92 4.25 -6.02 12.85
N CYS A 93 4.88 -5.09 12.14
CA CYS A 93 4.32 -3.76 11.90
C CYS A 93 3.96 -3.53 10.43
N GLU A 94 2.90 -2.75 10.25
CA GLU A 94 2.57 -2.01 9.03
C GLU A 94 2.60 -0.51 9.36
N PHE A 95 2.48 0.33 8.33
CA PHE A 95 2.67 1.76 8.43
C PHE A 95 1.50 2.50 7.81
N ILE A 96 1.25 3.70 8.30
CA ILE A 96 0.24 4.61 7.77
C ILE A 96 0.93 5.95 7.52
N LEU A 97 0.83 6.44 6.28
CA LEU A 97 1.23 7.78 5.87
C LEU A 97 0.02 8.71 5.85
#